data_AF-A0A8T4YTD1-F1
#
_entry.id   AF-A0A8T4YTD1-F1
#
_cell.length_a   1.000
_cell.length_b   1.000
_cell.length_c   1.000
_cell.angle_alpha   90.00
_cell.angle_beta   90.00
_cell.angle_gamma   90.00
#
_symmetry.space_group_name_H-M   'P 1'
#
loop_
_entity.id
_entity.type
_entity.pdbx_description
1 polymer ?
#
loop_
_entity_poly.entity_id
_entity_poly.type
_entity_poly.pdbx_seq_one_letter_code
_entity_poly.pdbx_strand_id
1 'polypeptide(L)'
;MAYPPLILATTAAAMGWEVHLYFTFWGIDIITKGKSQKLKLAPVGNPSLPIPNMLGILPGMTAIATRMMKSRMRKKNMPSIPDMIKTAKELGVRFHACTPTMQLTGLTKEDLIPEVDDLIGAATFIDLSKEATATLFI
;
A
#
# COMPACT_ATOMS: atom_id res chain seq x y z
N MET A 1 1.43 -5.36 -0.93
CA MET A 1 0.85 -4.85 -2.18
C MET A 1 0.77 -3.33 -2.13
N ALA A 2 1.87 -2.61 -2.41
CA ALA A 2 1.90 -1.15 -2.26
C ALA A 2 1.88 -0.40 -3.60
N TYR A 3 2.55 -0.94 -4.61
CA TYR A 3 2.63 -0.33 -5.93
C TYR A 3 1.28 -0.19 -6.64
N PRO A 4 0.42 -1.23 -6.74
CA PRO A 4 -0.83 -1.11 -7.48
C PRO A 4 -1.74 0.03 -7.01
N PRO A 5 -2.08 0.18 -5.71
CA PRO A 5 -2.96 1.26 -5.29
C PRO A 5 -2.31 2.65 -5.46
N LEU A 6 -0.99 2.78 -5.24
CA LEU A 6 -0.30 4.05 -5.42
C LEU A 6 -0.15 4.46 -6.90
N ILE A 7 0.05 3.51 -7.82
CA ILE A 7 0.08 3.78 -9.27
C ILE A 7 -1.29 4.26 -9.73
N LEU A 8 -2.36 3.57 -9.33
CA LEU A 8 -3.72 3.95 -9.71
C LEU A 8 -4.10 5.31 -9.12
N ALA A 9 -3.79 5.55 -7.84
CA ALA A 9 -4.09 6.82 -7.18
C ALA A 9 -3.37 8.00 -7.83
N THR A 10 -2.07 7.87 -8.09
CA THR A 10 -1.29 8.94 -8.76
C THR A 10 -1.74 9.18 -10.19
N THR A 11 -2.08 8.12 -10.93
CA THR A 11 -2.60 8.24 -12.30
C THR A 11 -3.96 8.94 -12.31
N ALA A 12 -4.90 8.53 -11.46
CA ALA A 12 -6.22 9.15 -11.37
C ALA A 12 -6.13 10.62 -10.92
N ALA A 13 -5.29 10.92 -9.92
CA ALA A 13 -5.08 12.29 -9.47
C ALA A 13 -4.47 13.18 -10.56
N ALA A 14 -3.51 12.66 -11.34
CA ALA A 14 -2.96 13.37 -12.50
C ALA A 14 -3.99 13.60 -13.62
N MET A 15 -5.03 12.78 -13.69
CA MET A 15 -6.19 12.97 -14.58
C MET A 15 -7.24 13.94 -14.00
N GLY A 16 -6.97 14.56 -12.86
CA GLY A 16 -7.86 15.53 -12.21
C GLY A 16 -8.95 14.91 -11.34
N TRP A 17 -8.85 13.62 -10.99
CA TRP A 17 -9.81 12.98 -10.11
C TRP A 17 -9.51 13.33 -8.65
N GLU A 18 -10.55 13.51 -7.85
CA GLU A 18 -10.42 13.47 -6.39
C GLU A 18 -10.19 12.01 -5.97
N VAL A 19 -9.11 11.75 -5.24
CA VAL A 19 -8.70 10.39 -4.89
C VAL A 19 -8.52 10.25 -3.39
N HIS A 20 -9.13 9.21 -2.84
CA HIS A 20 -9.02 8.81 -1.44
C HIS A 20 -8.43 7.41 -1.35
N LEU A 21 -7.42 7.23 -0.50
CA LEU A 21 -6.85 5.92 -0.15
C LEU A 21 -7.15 5.61 1.31
N TYR A 22 -7.85 4.49 1.55
CA TYR A 22 -8.13 3.96 2.87
C TYR A 22 -7.23 2.77 3.20
N PHE A 23 -6.30 2.95 4.13
CA PHE A 23 -5.30 1.96 4.50
C PHE A 23 -5.82 1.11 5.66
N THR A 24 -6.18 -0.13 5.36
CA THR A 24 -6.70 -1.12 6.32
C THR A 24 -5.88 -2.42 6.29
N PHE A 25 -5.94 -3.20 7.38
CA PHE A 25 -5.17 -4.43 7.58
C PHE A 25 -3.70 -4.29 7.12
N TRP A 26 -3.20 -5.21 6.31
CA TRP A 26 -1.83 -5.22 5.78
C TRP A 26 -1.46 -3.96 4.99
N GLY A 27 -2.45 -3.22 4.49
CA GLY A 27 -2.25 -1.94 3.81
C GLY A 27 -1.70 -0.86 4.75
N ILE A 28 -1.96 -0.95 6.06
CA ILE A 28 -1.50 0.06 7.03
C ILE A 28 0.03 0.14 7.13
N ASP A 29 0.74 -0.96 6.83
CA ASP A 29 2.20 -0.99 6.81
C ASP A 29 2.80 -0.10 5.71
N ILE A 30 2.00 0.32 4.71
CA ILE A 30 2.42 1.29 3.68
C ILE A 30 2.59 2.68 4.28
N ILE A 31 1.75 3.05 5.24
CA ILE A 31 1.73 4.37 5.89
C ILE A 31 2.30 4.35 7.32
N THR A 32 2.85 3.22 7.76
CA THR A 32 3.55 3.12 9.06
C THR A 32 5.02 3.48 8.89
N LYS A 33 5.56 4.34 9.76
CA LYS A 33 6.95 4.79 9.73
C LYS A 33 7.92 3.60 9.69
N GLY A 34 8.85 3.63 8.74
CA GLY A 34 9.90 2.62 8.60
C GLY A 34 9.46 1.23 8.11
N LYS A 35 8.17 0.99 7.89
CA LYS A 35 7.65 -0.30 7.38
C LYS A 35 7.53 -0.35 5.86
N SER A 36 7.17 0.76 5.22
CA SER A 36 6.94 0.84 3.76
C SER A 36 8.12 0.31 2.91
N GLN A 37 9.35 0.56 3.35
CA GLN A 37 10.58 0.12 2.69
C GLN A 37 10.91 -1.37 2.93
N LYS A 38 10.33 -1.96 3.98
CA LYS A 38 10.57 -3.32 4.46
C LYS A 38 9.50 -4.32 4.01
N LEU A 39 8.51 -3.87 3.25
CA LEU A 39 7.46 -4.74 2.69
C LEU A 39 8.08 -5.91 1.90
N LYS A 40 7.58 -7.11 2.16
CA LYS A 40 8.05 -8.37 1.60
C LYS A 40 7.04 -8.94 0.61
N LEU A 41 7.56 -9.75 -0.31
CA LEU A 41 6.77 -10.53 -1.25
C LEU A 41 6.76 -11.99 -0.77
N ALA A 42 5.59 -12.49 -0.37
CA ALA A 42 5.40 -13.90 -0.07
C ALA A 42 5.37 -14.71 -1.37
N PRO A 43 6.23 -15.74 -1.54
CA PRO A 43 6.24 -16.59 -2.73
C PRO A 43 5.18 -17.68 -2.69
N VAL A 44 4.78 -18.12 -1.50
CA VAL A 44 3.76 -19.16 -1.30
C VAL A 44 2.38 -18.59 -1.59
N GLY A 45 1.58 -19.32 -2.37
CA GLY A 45 0.21 -18.94 -2.68
C GLY A 45 0.11 -17.76 -3.63
N ASN A 46 1.22 -17.35 -4.27
CA ASN A 46 1.23 -16.25 -5.23
C ASN A 46 1.33 -16.80 -6.67
N PRO A 47 0.21 -16.93 -7.40
CA PRO A 47 0.20 -17.48 -8.76
C PRO A 47 0.96 -16.61 -9.77
N SER A 48 1.23 -15.35 -9.43
CA SER A 48 2.01 -14.44 -10.29
C SER A 48 3.52 -14.68 -10.21
N LEU A 49 3.98 -15.53 -9.28
CA LEU A 49 5.37 -15.95 -9.21
C LEU A 49 5.50 -17.35 -9.83
N PRO A 50 6.41 -17.56 -10.80
CA PRO A 50 6.66 -18.87 -11.39
C PRO A 50 7.51 -19.73 -10.44
N ILE A 51 7.15 -19.77 -9.16
CA ILE A 51 7.80 -20.54 -8.11
C ILE A 51 6.80 -21.58 -7.64
N PRO A 52 7.05 -22.89 -7.84
CA PRO A 52 6.23 -23.94 -7.26
C PRO A 52 6.03 -23.71 -5.76
N ASN A 53 4.80 -23.86 -5.26
CA ASN A 53 4.48 -23.59 -3.84
C ASN A 53 5.37 -24.39 -2.87
N MET A 54 5.72 -25.63 -3.23
CA MET A 54 6.65 -26.47 -2.45
C MET A 54 8.05 -25.87 -2.31
N LEU A 55 8.51 -25.09 -3.29
CA LEU A 55 9.76 -24.34 -3.16
C LEU A 55 9.55 -23.06 -2.36
N GLY A 56 8.39 -22.42 -2.47
CA GLY A 56 8.07 -21.19 -1.72
C GLY A 56 8.14 -21.33 -0.19
N ILE A 57 7.90 -22.52 0.35
CA ILE A 57 7.94 -22.80 1.79
C ILE A 57 9.37 -22.92 2.36
N LEU A 58 10.39 -23.03 1.51
CA LEU A 58 11.77 -23.18 1.98
C LEU A 58 12.24 -21.92 2.73
N PRO A 59 13.00 -22.08 3.84
CA PRO A 59 13.55 -20.95 4.57
C PRO A 59 14.32 -19.98 3.66
N GLY A 60 14.03 -18.68 3.78
CA GLY A 60 14.70 -17.63 3.00
C GLY A 60 14.09 -17.31 1.64
N MET A 61 13.15 -18.12 1.12
CA MET A 61 12.54 -17.87 -0.20
C MET A 61 11.78 -16.55 -0.29
N THR A 62 11.15 -16.11 0.80
CA THR A 62 10.55 -14.78 0.89
C THR A 62 11.58 -13.66 0.68
N ALA A 63 12.77 -13.79 1.24
CA ALA A 63 13.82 -12.78 1.08
C ALA A 63 14.37 -12.78 -0.36
N ILE A 64 14.55 -13.96 -0.96
CA ILE A 64 14.98 -14.13 -2.35
C ILE A 64 13.95 -13.52 -3.30
N ALA A 65 12.68 -13.88 -3.16
CA ALA A 65 11.58 -13.36 -3.98
C ALA A 65 11.47 -11.83 -3.87
N THR A 66 11.55 -11.30 -2.65
CA THR A 66 11.55 -9.86 -2.39
C THR A 66 12.74 -9.17 -3.06
N ARG A 67 13.96 -9.72 -2.93
CA ARG A 67 15.17 -9.16 -3.55
C ARG A 67 15.09 -9.18 -5.07
N MET A 68 14.60 -10.28 -5.65
CA MET A 68 14.39 -10.41 -7.09
C MET A 68 13.42 -9.35 -7.60
N MET A 69 12.26 -9.19 -6.95
CA MET A 69 11.26 -8.20 -7.35
C MET A 69 11.81 -6.77 -7.24
N LYS A 70 12.46 -6.43 -6.12
CA LYS A 70 13.13 -5.11 -5.94
C LYS A 70 14.19 -4.85 -7.01
N SER A 71 14.96 -5.87 -7.40
CA SER A 71 15.95 -5.74 -8.49
C SER A 71 15.28 -5.47 -9.84
N ARG A 72 14.17 -6.17 -10.16
CA ARG A 72 13.41 -5.94 -11.39
C ARG A 72 12.80 -4.53 -11.43
N MET A 73 12.22 -4.09 -10.31
CA MET A 73 11.66 -2.73 -10.17
C MET A 73 12.74 -1.66 -10.40
N ARG A 74 13.92 -1.82 -9.79
CA ARG A 74 15.05 -0.89 -9.99
C ARG A 74 15.53 -0.87 -11.45
N LYS A 75 15.63 -2.03 -12.10
CA LYS A 75 16.02 -2.12 -13.53
C LYS A 75 15.02 -1.44 -14.46
N LYS A 76 13.77 -1.30 -14.03
CA LYS A 76 12.70 -0.62 -14.76
C LYS A 76 12.47 0.81 -14.29
N ASN A 77 13.38 1.37 -13.49
CA ASN A 77 13.30 2.73 -12.94
C ASN A 77 11.98 3.01 -12.22
N MET A 78 11.43 2.00 -11.53
CA MET A 78 10.23 2.23 -10.73
C MET A 78 10.58 3.10 -9.51
N PRO A 79 9.85 4.20 -9.23
CA PRO A 79 9.99 5.00 -8.02
C PRO A 79 9.87 4.15 -6.76
N SER A 80 10.48 4.59 -5.67
CA SER A 80 10.29 3.93 -4.38
C SER A 80 8.89 4.20 -3.83
N ILE A 81 8.42 3.35 -2.92
CA ILE A 81 7.12 3.56 -2.25
C ILE A 81 7.06 4.94 -1.54
N PRO A 82 8.11 5.38 -0.81
CA PRO A 82 8.17 6.76 -0.29
C PRO A 82 8.02 7.84 -1.37
N ASP A 83 8.69 7.70 -2.52
CA ASP A 83 8.59 8.68 -3.62
C ASP A 83 7.17 8.71 -4.20
N MET A 84 6.54 7.54 -4.33
CA MET A 84 5.16 7.42 -4.78
C MET A 84 4.17 8.03 -3.80
N ILE A 85 4.38 7.85 -2.48
CA ILE A 85 3.58 8.50 -1.45
C ILE A 85 3.71 10.02 -1.57
N LYS A 86 4.95 10.54 -1.66
CA LYS A 86 5.21 11.97 -1.85
C LYS A 86 4.49 12.50 -3.08
N THR A 87 4.63 11.81 -4.21
CA THR A 87 3.96 12.18 -5.47
C THR A 87 2.44 12.17 -5.33
N ALA A 88 1.87 11.15 -4.69
CA ALA A 88 0.43 11.09 -4.45
C ALA A 88 -0.05 12.28 -3.61
N LYS A 89 0.69 12.67 -2.57
CA LYS A 89 0.36 13.84 -1.76
C LYS A 89 0.51 15.15 -2.50
N GLU A 90 1.55 15.31 -3.33
CA GLU A 90 1.73 16.48 -4.19
C GLU A 90 0.57 16.64 -5.20
N LEU A 91 0.00 15.53 -5.66
CA LEU A 91 -1.19 15.49 -6.51
C LEU A 91 -2.51 15.63 -5.74
N GLY A 92 -2.47 15.84 -4.42
CA GLY A 92 -3.65 16.08 -3.59
C GLY A 92 -4.41 14.82 -3.15
N VAL A 93 -3.83 13.62 -3.29
CA VAL A 93 -4.47 12.38 -2.82
C VAL A 93 -4.64 12.41 -1.30
N ARG A 94 -5.85 12.05 -0.81
CA ARG A 94 -6.15 11.97 0.62
C ARG A 94 -5.93 10.57 1.18
N PHE A 95 -5.20 10.48 2.28
CA PHE A 95 -4.75 9.25 2.93
C PHE A 95 -5.47 9.09 4.27
N HIS A 96 -6.18 7.98 4.41
CA HIS A 96 -7.04 7.67 5.55
C HIS A 96 -6.56 6.40 6.24
N ALA A 97 -6.22 6.46 7.52
CA ALA A 97 -5.84 5.28 8.29
C ALA A 97 -7.06 4.64 8.97
N CYS A 98 -7.17 3.31 8.87
CA CYS A 98 -8.28 2.55 9.46
C CYS A 98 -8.15 2.45 11.00
N THR A 99 -9.05 3.10 11.73
CA THR A 99 -9.01 3.10 13.21
C THR A 99 -9.16 1.69 13.84
N PRO A 100 -10.06 0.80 13.38
CA PRO A 100 -10.07 -0.58 13.85
C PRO A 100 -8.76 -1.33 13.60
N THR A 101 -8.11 -1.12 12.44
CA THR A 101 -6.82 -1.77 12.14
C THR A 101 -5.73 -1.25 13.08
N MET A 102 -5.68 0.05 13.34
CA MET A 102 -4.74 0.64 14.30
C MET A 102 -4.90 0.00 15.69
N GLN A 103 -6.14 -0.15 16.17
CA GLN A 103 -6.42 -0.82 17.45
C GLN A 103 -5.96 -2.28 17.46
N LEU A 104 -6.29 -3.05 16.42
CA LEU A 104 -5.88 -4.46 16.31
C LEU A 104 -4.36 -4.65 16.28
N THR A 105 -3.64 -3.68 15.71
CA THR A 105 -2.19 -3.75 15.54
C THR A 105 -1.42 -3.00 16.63
N GLY A 106 -2.11 -2.31 17.54
CA GLY A 106 -1.51 -1.50 18.59
C GLY A 106 -0.81 -0.23 18.10
N LEU A 107 -1.12 0.24 16.89
CA LEU A 107 -0.51 1.45 16.32
C LEU A 107 -1.19 2.71 16.86
N THR A 108 -0.39 3.75 17.12
CA THR A 108 -0.88 5.09 17.42
C THR A 108 -0.67 6.04 16.24
N LYS A 109 -1.18 7.28 16.34
CA LYS A 109 -0.99 8.29 15.29
C LYS A 109 0.49 8.61 15.08
N GLU A 110 1.29 8.55 16.13
CA GLU A 110 2.72 8.85 16.12
C GLU A 110 3.52 7.82 15.33
N ASP A 111 3.00 6.61 15.16
CA ASP A 111 3.60 5.55 14.34
C ASP A 111 3.38 5.76 12.84
N LEU A 112 2.43 6.62 12.46
CA LEU A 112 2.06 6.86 11.05
C LEU A 112 2.87 7.98 10.43
N ILE A 113 3.14 7.88 9.13
CA ILE A 113 3.81 8.93 8.37
C ILE A 113 2.99 10.24 8.40
N PRO A 114 3.63 11.42 8.35
CA PRO A 114 2.94 12.71 8.44
C PRO A 114 1.95 12.97 7.28
N GLU A 115 2.06 12.22 6.18
CA GLU A 115 1.19 12.31 5.00
C GLU A 115 -0.24 11.77 5.23
N VAL A 116 -0.51 11.13 6.37
CA VAL A 116 -1.86 10.68 6.75
C VAL A 116 -2.71 11.89 7.15
N ASP A 117 -3.82 12.09 6.45
CA ASP A 117 -4.71 13.22 6.70
C ASP A 117 -5.66 12.92 7.86
N ASP A 118 -6.33 11.76 7.82
CA ASP A 118 -7.39 11.40 8.78
C ASP A 118 -7.29 9.96 9.29
N LEU A 119 -7.85 9.74 10.48
CA LEU A 119 -8.05 8.42 11.08
C LEU A 119 -9.55 8.12 11.07
N ILE A 120 -10.00 7.19 10.22
CA ILE A 120 -11.43 6.93 10.01
C ILE A 120 -11.80 5.44 10.14
N GLY A 121 -13.06 5.20 10.51
CA GLY A 121 -13.65 3.86 10.55
C GLY A 121 -14.25 3.44 9.21
N ALA A 122 -14.68 2.17 9.13
CA ALA A 122 -15.29 1.62 7.94
C ALA A 122 -16.58 2.36 7.52
N ALA A 123 -17.41 2.78 8.49
CA ALA A 123 -18.64 3.53 8.20
C ALA A 123 -18.36 4.85 7.45
N THR A 124 -17.38 5.62 7.91
CA THR A 124 -16.96 6.86 7.25
C THR A 124 -16.39 6.60 5.85
N PHE A 125 -15.59 5.54 5.68
CA PHE A 125 -15.10 5.17 4.35
C PHE A 125 -16.23 4.78 3.40
N ILE A 126 -17.21 3.99 3.87
CA ILE A 126 -18.38 3.61 3.07
C ILE A 126 -19.16 4.87 2.67
N ASP A 127 -19.35 5.82 3.58
CA ASP A 127 -20.04 7.07 3.27
C ASP A 127 -19.31 7.90 2.21
N LEU A 128 -17.97 8.04 2.34
CA LEU A 128 -17.12 8.65 1.31
C LEU A 128 -17.23 7.93 -0.05
N SER A 129 -17.30 6.60 -0.03
CA SER A 129 -17.34 5.79 -1.26
C SER A 129 -18.66 5.86 -2.02
N LYS A 130 -19.77 6.27 -1.37
CA LYS A 130 -21.08 6.39 -2.02
C LYS A 130 -21.08 7.43 -3.14
N GLU A 131 -20.34 8.50 -2.95
CA GLU A 131 -20.21 9.61 -3.91
C GLU A 131 -19.12 9.34 -4.97
N ALA A 132 -18.33 8.27 -4.81
CA ALA A 132 -17.22 7.96 -5.70
C ALA A 132 -17.72 7.32 -7.01
N THR A 133 -17.22 7.81 -8.15
CA THR A 133 -17.48 7.20 -9.46
C THR A 133 -16.93 5.78 -9.57
N ALA A 134 -15.85 5.48 -8.85
CA ALA A 134 -15.25 4.15 -8.78
C ALA A 134 -14.67 3.89 -7.39
N THR A 135 -14.92 2.69 -6.86
CA THR A 135 -14.34 2.21 -5.60
C THR A 135 -13.66 0.87 -5.84
N LEU A 136 -12.38 0.76 -5.44
CA LEU A 136 -11.56 -0.44 -5.62
C LEU A 136 -11.08 -0.95 -4.26
N PHE A 137 -11.12 -2.27 -4.08
CA PHE A 137 -10.48 -2.94 -2.95
C PHE A 137 -9.22 -3.64 -3.47
N ILE A 138 -8.05 -3.20 -3.00
CA ILE A 138 -6.74 -3.62 -3.51
C ILE A 138 -5.90 -4.23 -2.40
#